data_AF-A0AA42YPA7-F1
#
_entry.id   AF-A0AA42YPA7-F1
#
_cell.length_a   1.000
_cell.length_b   1.000
_cell.length_c   1.000
_cell.angle_alpha   90.00
_cell.angle_beta   90.00
_cell.angle_gamma   90.00
#
_symmetry.space_group_name_H-M   'P 1'
#
loop_
_entity.id
_entity.type
_entity.pdbx_description
1 polymer ?
#
loop_
_entity_poly.entity_id
_entity_poly.type
_entity_poly.pdbx_seq_one_letter_code
_entity_poly.pdbx_strand_id
1 'polypeptide(L)' 'METLTEKKSSAGKTWWVIILLVMFILFKGALSFFIVGDLGQPDWAYRTVRDVPGESPYAIYEPLPYPQHVKGAKGE' A
#
# COMPACT_ATOMS: atom_id res chain seq x y z
N MET A 1 35.93 3.07 -47.33
CA MET A 1 36.19 1.88 -46.50
C MET A 1 35.73 2.22 -45.09
N GLU A 2 34.53 1.77 -44.73
CA GLU A 2 34.02 1.96 -43.37
C GLU A 2 34.82 1.08 -42.41
N THR A 3 35.42 1.70 -41.41
CA THR A 3 36.18 1.01 -40.36
C THR A 3 35.19 0.35 -39.41
N LEU A 4 34.88 -0.92 -39.67
CA LEU A 4 34.07 -1.74 -38.76
C LEU A 4 34.79 -1.82 -37.41
N THR A 5 34.32 -1.03 -36.47
CA THR A 5 34.89 -0.92 -35.13
C THR A 5 34.55 -2.21 -34.37
N GLU A 6 35.53 -3.07 -34.18
CA GLU A 6 35.43 -4.31 -33.39
C GLU A 6 34.90 -3.98 -31.98
N LYS A 7 33.64 -4.35 -31.73
CA LYS A 7 32.97 -4.12 -30.45
C LYS A 7 33.44 -5.21 -29.49
N LYS A 8 34.49 -4.96 -28.72
CA LYS A 8 34.90 -5.83 -27.61
C LYS A 8 33.78 -5.91 -26.57
N SER A 9 32.90 -6.89 -26.71
CA SER A 9 31.87 -7.22 -25.73
C SER A 9 32.55 -7.66 -24.45
N SER A 10 32.46 -6.83 -23.41
CA SER A 10 33.05 -7.14 -22.12
C SER A 10 32.05 -7.97 -21.32
N ALA A 11 32.16 -9.30 -21.43
CA ALA A 11 31.32 -10.25 -20.69
C ALA A 11 31.29 -9.95 -19.17
N GLY A 12 32.41 -9.51 -18.61
CA GLY A 12 32.49 -9.10 -17.20
C GLY A 12 31.59 -7.91 -16.85
N LYS A 13 31.47 -6.91 -17.74
CA LYS A 13 30.54 -5.79 -17.53
C LYS A 13 29.08 -6.26 -17.56
N THR A 14 28.75 -7.17 -18.48
CA THR A 14 27.41 -7.74 -18.57
C THR A 14 27.03 -8.49 -17.29
N TRP A 15 27.93 -9.33 -16.77
CA TRP A 15 27.70 -10.04 -15.51
C TRP A 15 27.53 -9.10 -14.31
N TRP A 16 28.31 -8.02 -14.25
CA TRP A 16 28.12 -6.99 -13.23
C TRP A 16 26.75 -6.34 -13.28
N VAL A 17 26.25 -6.02 -14.47
CA VAL A 17 24.89 -5.48 -14.65
C VAL A 17 23.84 -6.48 -14.18
N ILE A 18 24.00 -7.77 -14.51
CA ILE A 18 23.07 -8.83 -14.07
C ILE A 18 23.07 -8.93 -12.54
N ILE A 19 24.23 -8.96 -11.89
CA ILE A 19 24.35 -9.02 -10.43
C ILE A 19 23.66 -7.81 -9.78
N LEU A 20 23.89 -6.60 -10.31
CA LEU A 20 23.24 -5.39 -9.80
C LEU A 20 21.72 -5.45 -9.93
N LEU A 21 21.20 -5.93 -11.06
CA LEU A 21 19.76 -6.09 -11.26
C LEU A 21 19.16 -7.13 -10.30
N VAL A 22 19.83 -8.26 -10.10
CA VAL A 22 19.39 -9.29 -9.15
C VAL A 22 19.37 -8.74 -7.73
N MET A 23 20.46 -8.09 -7.30
CA MET A 23 20.53 -7.46 -5.97
C MET A 23 19.44 -6.41 -5.79
N PHE A 24 19.15 -5.61 -6.81
CA PHE A 24 18.08 -4.61 -6.75
C PHE A 24 16.70 -5.23 -6.53
N ILE A 25 16.38 -6.32 -7.22
CA ILE A 25 15.11 -7.03 -7.06
C ILE A 25 15.03 -7.64 -5.65
N LEU A 26 16.09 -8.32 -5.21
CA LEU A 26 16.14 -8.94 -3.87
C LEU A 26 16.04 -7.89 -2.76
N PHE A 27 16.72 -6.76 -2.92
CA PHE A 27 16.66 -5.66 -1.97
C PHE A 27 15.24 -5.11 -1.82
N LYS A 28 14.54 -4.87 -2.94
CA LYS A 28 13.13 -4.45 -2.90
C LYS A 28 12.24 -5.49 -2.21
N GLY A 29 12.43 -6.77 -2.52
CA GLY A 29 11.71 -7.86 -1.86
C GLY A 29 11.96 -7.90 -0.35
N ALA A 30 13.22 -7.74 0.06
CA ALA A 30 13.60 -7.67 1.46
C ALA A 30 12.97 -6.46 2.16
N LEU A 31 12.99 -5.26 1.55
CA LEU A 31 12.32 -4.09 2.12
C LEU A 31 10.83 -4.33 2.29
N SER A 32 10.15 -4.88 1.28
CA SER A 32 8.72 -5.20 1.39
C SER A 32 8.46 -6.18 2.53
N PHE A 33 9.29 -7.21 2.68
CA PHE A 33 9.11 -8.22 3.72
C PHE A 33 9.38 -7.68 5.12
N PHE A 34 10.51 -7.00 5.32
CA PHE A 34 10.94 -6.54 6.65
C PHE A 34 10.29 -5.23 7.10
N ILE A 35 9.91 -4.33 6.17
CA ILE A 35 9.33 -3.02 6.52
C ILE A 35 7.80 -3.06 6.50
N VAL A 36 7.21 -3.77 5.53
CA VAL A 36 5.74 -3.78 5.33
C VAL A 36 5.11 -5.11 5.76
N GLY A 37 5.86 -6.22 5.66
CA GLY A 37 5.32 -7.56 5.86
C GLY A 37 4.90 -7.86 7.30
N ASP A 38 5.51 -7.23 8.29
CA ASP A 38 5.19 -7.44 9.71
C ASP A 38 4.69 -6.16 10.37
N LEU A 39 3.49 -5.72 9.97
CA LEU A 39 2.76 -4.64 10.64
C LEU A 39 2.10 -5.11 11.96
N GLY A 40 2.29 -6.38 12.33
CA GLY A 40 1.67 -6.98 13.51
C GLY A 40 0.15 -7.07 13.43
N GLN A 41 -0.46 -7.36 14.57
CA GLN A 41 -1.91 -7.33 14.70
C GLN A 41 -2.39 -5.88 14.66
N PRO A 42 -3.31 -5.51 13.75
CA PRO A 42 -3.88 -4.17 13.74
C PRO A 42 -4.66 -3.90 15.03
N ASP A 43 -4.77 -2.65 15.43
CA ASP A 43 -5.47 -2.16 16.62
C ASP A 43 -7.01 -2.28 16.55
N TRP A 44 -7.50 -3.07 15.61
CA TRP A 44 -8.92 -3.34 15.44
C TRP A 44 -9.49 -3.97 16.71
N ALA A 45 -10.62 -3.45 17.18
CA ALA A 45 -11.30 -4.08 18.29
C ALA A 45 -12.08 -5.30 17.78
N TYR A 46 -11.55 -6.50 18.01
CA TYR A 46 -12.21 -7.78 17.71
C TYR A 46 -13.36 -8.15 18.66
N ARG A 47 -13.70 -7.24 19.58
CA ARG A 47 -14.81 -7.43 20.52
C ARG A 47 -16.15 -7.37 19.79
N THR A 48 -17.16 -8.00 20.37
CA THR A 48 -18.55 -7.86 19.92
C THR A 48 -18.94 -6.39 19.93
N VAL A 49 -19.27 -5.86 18.75
CA VAL A 49 -19.88 -4.56 18.55
C VAL A 49 -21.38 -4.70 18.83
N ARG A 50 -21.94 -3.79 19.63
CA ARG A 50 -23.40 -3.72 19.79
C ARG A 50 -24.01 -3.23 18.48
N ASP A 51 -24.95 -4.01 17.96
CA ASP A 51 -25.71 -3.66 16.77
C ASP A 51 -26.82 -2.68 17.15
N VAL A 52 -26.49 -1.38 17.21
CA VAL A 52 -27.43 -0.31 17.52
C VAL A 52 -27.78 0.40 16.22
N PRO A 53 -29.06 0.38 15.77
CA PRO A 53 -29.48 1.03 14.55
C PRO A 53 -29.14 2.53 14.56
N GLY A 54 -28.36 2.98 13.58
CA GLY A 54 -27.99 4.39 13.44
C GLY A 54 -26.79 4.86 14.26
N GLU A 55 -26.12 3.96 14.99
CA GLU A 55 -24.90 4.28 15.74
C GLU A 55 -23.74 3.41 15.26
N SER A 56 -22.58 4.04 15.00
CA SER A 56 -21.32 3.32 14.84
C SER A 56 -20.48 3.51 16.12
N PRO A 57 -19.89 2.45 16.70
CA PRO A 57 -19.06 2.57 17.90
C PRO A 57 -17.82 3.48 17.73
N TYR A 58 -17.44 3.72 16.47
CA TYR A 58 -16.28 4.53 16.09
C TYR A 58 -16.69 5.84 15.44
N ALA A 59 -17.97 6.16 15.44
CA ALA A 59 -18.43 7.41 14.90
C ALA A 59 -18.06 8.57 15.81
N ILE A 60 -17.35 9.53 15.22
CA ILE A 60 -17.22 10.87 15.77
C ILE A 60 -17.93 11.78 14.78
N TYR A 61 -19.24 11.93 14.95
CA TYR A 61 -20.01 12.95 14.25
C TYR A 61 -20.65 13.88 15.27
N GLU A 62 -20.61 15.18 14.98
CA GLU A 62 -21.45 16.13 15.70
C GLU A 62 -22.92 15.73 15.45
N PRO A 63 -23.77 15.72 16.49
CA PRO A 63 -25.18 15.43 16.32
C PRO A 63 -25.76 16.41 15.31
N LEU A 64 -26.11 15.92 14.12
CA LEU A 64 -26.81 16.73 13.15
C LEU A 64 -28.16 17.10 13.77
N PRO A 65 -28.60 18.36 13.69
CA PRO A 65 -29.85 18.78 14.30
C PRO A 65 -31.08 18.05 13.70
N TYR A 66 -30.87 17.38 12.56
CA TYR A 66 -31.84 17.03 11.51
C TYR A 66 -31.51 15.64 10.93
N PRO A 67 -32.41 14.63 11.02
CA PRO A 67 -32.15 13.29 10.50
C PRO A 67 -32.06 13.24 8.96
N GLN A 68 -30.92 12.77 8.43
CA GLN A 68 -30.65 12.77 6.98
C GLN A 68 -31.47 11.77 6.15
N HIS A 69 -32.23 10.87 6.78
CA HIS A 69 -33.06 9.88 6.08
C HIS A 69 -34.53 10.31 5.90
N VAL A 70 -34.91 11.51 6.37
CA VAL A 70 -36.31 11.97 6.38
C VAL A 70 -36.49 13.18 5.47
N LYS A 71 -37.09 12.98 4.28
CA LYS A 71 -37.48 14.06 3.36
C LYS A 71 -38.36 15.13 4.04
N GLY A 72 -37.91 16.38 4.11
CA GLY A 72 -38.58 17.52 4.76
C GLY A 72 -37.58 18.43 5.49
N ALA A 73 -37.94 19.66 5.92
CA ALA A 73 -37.06 20.82 6.27
C ALA A 73 -35.87 20.63 7.25
N LYS A 74 -35.59 19.40 7.62
CA LYS A 74 -34.55 18.84 8.47
C LYS A 74 -34.04 17.49 7.88
N GLY A 75 -33.96 17.38 6.55
CA GLY A 75 -33.65 16.14 5.80
C GLY A 75 -34.26 16.04 4.38
N GLU A 76 -34.58 17.15 3.71
CA GLU A 76 -35.17 17.23 2.33
C GLU A 76 -34.35 16.56 1.25
#